data_AF-A0A7J8F3Q8-F1
#
_entry.id   AF-A0A7J8F3Q8-F1
#
_cell.length_a   1.000
_cell.length_b   1.000
_cell.length_c   1.000
_cell.angle_alpha   90.00
_cell.angle_beta   90.00
_cell.angle_gamma   90.00
#
_symmetry.space_group_name_H-M   'P 1'
#
loop_
_entity.id
_entity.type
_entity.pdbx_description
1 polymer ?
#
loop_
_entity_poly.entity_id
_entity_poly.type
_entity_poly.pdbx_seq_one_letter_code
_entity_poly.pdbx_strand_id
1 'polypeptide(L)'
;MSEILCQWLNQELKVSQTVYPKSFAKAFASGYLIGEILHKFELQDDFSEFSESRVSGAKLNNFARLEPTLHLLGVQFDQNVAKNIITEKPGAATKLLYQLYTALQKKKKSGLTGVEMQTMQPMANVRFQNMKSEAFRDQRLSRRRQNEIMAKIQAAIIQIPKPTSNRTLKALEAQKMMKKKKEAEDVANEIKKFEALIKKDLQAKESASKTSLDTAGQTTTDLLNTYSDDDYIKKIQKRLEEDAFAREQREKRRRRLLMDQLIAHEAQEEAFREEQLINRLMRQSQQERRIAVQLMHVRHEKEVLWQNRIFREKQYEERRLKDFQDALDREAALAKQAKIDFEEQAIREKEIHEQIAVERAQAHYKKHYLMCAEILDQILDLSTKVADYRMLTNNLIPHKLMHDWKELFMNGKPIYEQASIKYLPPKPSAEQRIELEKRDLLDNSDYEEYKVQTNM
;
A
#
# COMPACT_ATOMS: atom_id res chain seq x y z
N MET A 1 -46.31 11.09 13.44
CA MET A 1 -44.85 10.85 13.62
C MET A 1 -44.05 12.15 13.57
N SER A 2 -44.02 12.86 12.42
CA SER A 2 -43.32 14.16 12.29
C SER A 2 -43.76 15.18 13.35
N GLU A 3 -45.05 15.26 13.68
CA GLU A 3 -45.59 16.19 14.69
C GLU A 3 -45.01 15.95 16.09
N ILE A 4 -44.85 14.69 16.52
CA ILE A 4 -44.26 14.33 17.81
C ILE A 4 -42.80 14.80 17.87
N LEU A 5 -42.06 14.65 16.77
CA LEU A 5 -40.69 15.16 16.67
C LEU A 5 -40.66 16.70 16.66
N CYS A 6 -41.58 17.37 15.96
CA CYS A 6 -41.70 18.84 16.01
C CYS A 6 -42.03 19.34 17.42
N GLN A 7 -42.89 18.63 18.14
CA GLN A 7 -43.24 18.94 19.53
C GLN A 7 -42.00 18.82 20.44
N TRP A 8 -41.27 17.71 20.36
CA TRP A 8 -40.02 17.50 21.09
C TRP A 8 -38.98 18.60 20.81
N LEU A 9 -38.73 18.91 19.53
CA LEU A 9 -37.79 19.96 19.11
C LEU A 9 -38.15 21.34 19.64
N ASN A 10 -39.43 21.73 19.49
CA ASN A 10 -39.87 23.09 19.80
C ASN A 10 -40.17 23.31 21.29
N GLN A 11 -40.66 22.29 22.01
CA GLN A 11 -41.10 22.40 23.41
C GLN A 11 -40.03 21.94 24.43
N GLU A 12 -39.40 20.78 24.21
CA GLU A 12 -38.35 20.27 25.12
C GLU A 12 -36.98 20.87 24.81
N LEU A 13 -36.49 20.77 23.57
CA LEU A 13 -35.15 21.21 23.20
C LEU A 13 -35.03 22.71 22.87
N LYS A 14 -36.15 23.37 22.57
CA LYS A 14 -36.24 24.79 22.18
C LYS A 14 -35.15 25.17 21.17
N VAL A 15 -35.11 24.45 20.04
CA VAL A 15 -34.13 24.70 18.96
C VAL A 15 -34.26 26.11 18.37
N SER A 16 -33.17 26.66 17.84
CA SER A 16 -33.09 28.06 17.39
C SER A 16 -34.02 28.43 16.23
N GLN A 17 -34.57 27.44 15.52
CA GLN A 17 -35.54 27.63 14.42
C GLN A 17 -36.77 26.77 14.65
N THR A 18 -37.97 27.37 14.63
CA THR A 18 -39.23 26.64 14.83
C THR A 18 -39.53 25.68 13.68
N VAL A 19 -39.56 24.38 13.99
CA VAL A 19 -39.75 23.33 12.99
C VAL A 19 -41.25 22.99 12.84
N TYR A 20 -41.77 23.09 11.61
CA TYR A 20 -43.15 22.70 11.28
C TYR A 20 -43.18 21.39 10.49
N PRO A 21 -44.20 20.53 10.64
CA PRO A 21 -44.28 19.26 9.92
C PRO A 21 -44.19 19.39 8.39
N LYS A 22 -44.68 20.51 7.83
CA LYS A 22 -44.65 20.81 6.38
C LYS A 22 -43.28 21.29 5.88
N SER A 23 -42.43 21.85 6.74
CA SER A 23 -41.08 22.35 6.38
C SER A 23 -39.93 21.47 6.90
N PHE A 24 -40.25 20.40 7.63
CA PHE A 24 -39.28 19.55 8.35
C PHE A 24 -38.08 19.11 7.50
N ALA A 25 -38.29 18.59 6.29
CA ALA A 25 -37.21 18.12 5.43
C ALA A 25 -36.22 19.25 5.06
N LYS A 26 -36.75 20.46 4.83
CA LYS A 26 -35.98 21.66 4.46
C LYS A 26 -35.22 22.26 5.63
N ALA A 27 -35.82 22.30 6.83
CA ALA A 27 -35.16 22.77 8.04
C ALA A 27 -33.91 21.91 8.37
N PHE A 28 -34.02 20.58 8.24
CA PHE A 28 -32.91 19.67 8.49
C PHE A 28 -31.92 19.49 7.32
N ALA A 29 -32.22 20.00 6.13
CA ALA A 29 -31.36 19.86 4.96
C ALA A 29 -30.07 20.71 4.99
N SER A 30 -29.89 21.56 6.00
CA SER A 30 -28.62 22.26 6.28
C SER A 30 -27.67 21.43 7.16
N GLY A 31 -28.16 20.43 7.90
CA GLY A 31 -27.42 19.73 8.96
C GLY A 31 -27.23 20.54 10.25
N TYR A 32 -27.34 21.88 10.20
CA TYR A 32 -27.09 22.79 11.34
C TYR A 32 -27.96 22.45 12.57
N LEU A 33 -29.27 22.27 12.38
CA LEU A 33 -30.18 21.91 13.48
C LEU A 33 -29.90 20.52 14.09
N ILE A 34 -29.20 19.63 13.40
CA ILE A 34 -28.78 18.34 13.97
C ILE A 34 -27.54 18.55 14.86
N GLY A 35 -26.62 19.42 14.45
CA GLY A 35 -25.51 19.88 15.28
C GLY A 35 -26.00 20.58 16.55
N GLU A 36 -26.99 21.47 16.44
CA GLU A 36 -27.57 22.17 17.59
C GLU A 36 -28.16 21.19 18.63
N ILE A 37 -28.82 20.12 18.16
CA ILE A 37 -29.36 19.06 19.02
C ILE A 37 -28.23 18.30 19.72
N LEU A 38 -27.18 17.88 19.02
CA LEU A 38 -26.06 17.15 19.63
C LEU A 38 -25.27 18.03 20.61
N HIS A 39 -25.05 19.30 20.29
CA HIS A 39 -24.43 20.28 21.19
C HIS A 39 -25.23 20.43 22.49
N LYS A 40 -26.58 20.53 22.41
CA LYS A 40 -27.48 20.56 23.58
C LYS A 40 -27.53 19.26 24.40
N PHE A 41 -26.88 18.18 23.95
CA PHE A 41 -26.70 16.92 24.70
C PHE A 41 -25.23 16.64 25.07
N GLU A 42 -24.35 17.65 24.99
CA GLU A 42 -22.92 17.56 25.32
C GLU A 42 -22.24 16.40 24.56
N LEU A 43 -22.47 16.38 23.24
CA LEU A 43 -22.00 15.35 22.30
C LEU A 43 -21.27 15.92 21.07
N GLN A 44 -21.19 17.24 20.91
CA GLN A 44 -20.65 17.90 19.72
C GLN A 44 -20.10 19.29 20.09
N ASP A 45 -18.81 19.36 20.45
CA ASP A 45 -18.17 20.59 20.93
C ASP A 45 -17.77 21.55 19.79
N ASP A 46 -17.59 21.04 18.56
CA ASP A 46 -17.22 21.81 17.37
C ASP A 46 -18.39 22.55 16.70
N PHE A 47 -19.51 22.75 17.42
CA PHE A 47 -20.71 23.40 16.89
C PHE A 47 -20.45 24.84 16.38
N SER A 48 -19.42 25.51 16.90
CA SER A 48 -18.95 26.82 16.41
C SER A 48 -18.47 26.82 14.95
N GLU A 49 -18.12 25.66 14.38
CA GLU A 49 -17.72 25.50 12.98
C GLU A 49 -18.91 25.16 12.05
N PHE A 50 -20.12 24.94 12.58
CA PHE A 50 -21.31 24.66 11.79
C PHE A 50 -21.90 25.94 11.19
N SER A 51 -22.42 25.86 9.97
CA SER A 51 -23.05 27.02 9.31
C SER A 51 -24.41 26.69 8.69
N GLU A 52 -25.42 27.54 8.88
CA GLU A 52 -26.75 27.38 8.27
C GLU A 52 -26.79 27.73 6.75
N SER A 53 -25.61 27.77 6.11
CA SER A 53 -25.48 28.17 4.71
C SER A 53 -26.15 27.19 3.76
N ARG A 54 -26.85 27.73 2.75
CA ARG A 54 -27.52 26.94 1.70
C ARG A 54 -26.55 26.30 0.71
N VAL A 55 -25.27 26.71 0.73
CA VAL A 55 -24.21 26.21 -0.17
C VAL A 55 -23.95 24.72 0.08
N SER A 56 -23.96 23.91 -0.97
CA SER A 56 -23.80 22.45 -0.90
C SER A 56 -22.53 21.99 -0.17
N GLY A 57 -21.44 22.74 -0.27
CA GLY A 57 -20.20 22.47 0.47
C GLY A 57 -20.32 22.67 1.98
N ALA A 58 -21.05 23.69 2.44
CA ALA A 58 -21.33 23.90 3.86
C ALA A 58 -22.22 22.77 4.42
N LYS A 59 -23.29 22.41 3.68
CA LYS A 59 -24.13 21.25 4.03
C LYS A 59 -23.29 19.97 4.19
N LEU A 60 -22.42 19.67 3.22
CA LEU A 60 -21.55 18.48 3.28
C LEU A 60 -20.54 18.52 4.43
N ASN A 61 -20.00 19.70 4.77
CA ASN A 61 -19.10 19.87 5.92
C ASN A 61 -19.84 19.58 7.25
N ASN A 62 -21.00 20.22 7.46
CA ASN A 62 -21.86 19.96 8.62
C ASN A 62 -22.18 18.46 8.75
N PHE A 63 -22.61 17.79 7.66
CA PHE A 63 -22.92 16.35 7.72
C PHE A 63 -21.69 15.46 7.94
N ALA A 64 -20.50 15.84 7.49
CA ALA A 64 -19.27 15.10 7.78
C ALA A 64 -18.84 15.21 9.27
N ARG A 65 -19.11 16.34 9.93
CA ARG A 65 -18.87 16.53 11.37
C ARG A 65 -19.83 15.75 12.27
N LEU A 66 -21.05 15.51 11.78
CA LEU A 66 -22.05 14.68 12.45
C LEU A 66 -21.78 13.16 12.30
N GLU A 67 -20.98 12.76 11.31
CA GLU A 67 -20.77 11.34 11.00
C GLU A 67 -20.12 10.55 12.17
N PRO A 68 -19.06 11.03 12.85
CA PRO A 68 -18.46 10.29 13.98
C PRO A 68 -19.39 10.16 15.18
N THR A 69 -20.12 11.23 15.53
CA THR A 69 -20.96 11.29 16.73
C THR A 69 -22.28 10.56 16.56
N LEU A 70 -22.87 10.56 15.35
CA LEU A 70 -23.99 9.68 15.03
C LEU A 70 -23.60 8.19 15.09
N HIS A 71 -22.40 7.82 14.59
CA HIS A 71 -21.89 6.45 14.71
C HIS A 71 -21.63 6.05 16.17
N LEU A 72 -21.10 6.96 17.01
CA LEU A 72 -20.90 6.71 18.44
C LEU A 72 -22.22 6.45 19.19
N LEU A 73 -23.30 7.13 18.78
CA LEU A 73 -24.67 6.87 19.26
C LEU A 73 -25.32 5.61 18.67
N GLY A 74 -24.61 4.83 17.86
CA GLY A 74 -25.13 3.64 17.18
C GLY A 74 -26.10 3.93 16.02
N VAL A 75 -26.19 5.18 15.57
CA VAL A 75 -27.04 5.58 14.45
C VAL A 75 -26.29 5.36 13.13
N GLN A 76 -26.77 4.41 12.33
CA GLN A 76 -26.22 4.10 11.01
C GLN A 76 -26.37 5.30 10.06
N PHE A 77 -25.26 5.98 9.74
CA PHE A 77 -25.26 7.21 8.94
C PHE A 77 -24.31 7.14 7.76
N ASP A 78 -24.78 6.59 6.64
CA ASP A 78 -24.02 6.59 5.38
C ASP A 78 -24.00 7.96 4.71
N GLN A 79 -22.97 8.21 3.91
CA GLN A 79 -22.92 9.32 2.94
C GLN A 79 -24.14 9.33 1.98
N ASN A 80 -24.80 8.19 1.77
CA ASN A 80 -26.06 8.11 1.00
C ASN A 80 -27.27 8.66 1.78
N VAL A 81 -27.31 8.47 3.11
CA VAL A 81 -28.32 9.08 3.99
C VAL A 81 -28.11 10.61 4.02
N ALA A 82 -26.86 11.06 4.17
CA ALA A 82 -26.48 12.48 4.07
C ALA A 82 -26.99 13.12 2.77
N LYS A 83 -26.67 12.53 1.61
CA LYS A 83 -27.15 12.98 0.29
C LYS A 83 -28.68 13.05 0.23
N ASN A 84 -29.38 12.02 0.71
CA ASN A 84 -30.85 11.98 0.70
C ASN A 84 -31.47 13.15 1.49
N ILE A 85 -30.90 13.50 2.64
CA ILE A 85 -31.35 14.63 3.48
C ILE A 85 -30.99 15.97 2.84
N ILE A 86 -29.79 16.12 2.28
CA ILE A 86 -29.37 17.33 1.51
C ILE A 86 -30.33 17.60 0.34
N THR A 87 -30.83 16.55 -0.32
CA THR A 87 -31.83 16.61 -1.40
C THR A 87 -33.29 16.70 -0.92
N GLU A 88 -33.53 17.03 0.35
CA GLU A 88 -34.87 17.25 0.94
C GLU A 88 -35.87 16.08 0.74
N LYS A 89 -35.38 14.84 0.58
CA LYS A 89 -36.26 13.69 0.29
C LYS A 89 -37.25 13.44 1.44
N PRO A 90 -38.56 13.31 1.15
CA PRO A 90 -39.57 13.06 2.17
C PRO A 90 -39.26 11.77 2.93
N GLY A 91 -39.46 11.78 4.25
CA GLY A 91 -39.16 10.64 5.12
C GLY A 91 -37.69 10.49 5.54
N ALA A 92 -36.71 10.99 4.77
CA ALA A 92 -35.29 10.77 5.05
C ALA A 92 -34.85 11.44 6.37
N ALA A 93 -35.09 12.75 6.51
CA ALA A 93 -34.76 13.50 7.71
C ALA A 93 -35.56 13.00 8.94
N THR A 94 -36.84 12.67 8.78
CA THR A 94 -37.67 12.18 9.89
C THR A 94 -37.23 10.80 10.40
N LYS A 95 -36.75 9.92 9.51
CA LYS A 95 -36.23 8.60 9.91
C LYS A 95 -34.94 8.76 10.73
N LEU A 96 -34.00 9.56 10.25
CA LEU A 96 -32.76 9.84 10.98
C LEU A 96 -33.04 10.51 12.32
N LEU A 97 -33.90 11.53 12.37
CA LEU A 97 -34.20 12.21 13.64
C LEU A 97 -34.95 11.29 14.61
N TYR A 98 -35.82 10.40 14.15
CA TYR A 98 -36.43 9.38 15.00
C TYR A 98 -35.39 8.41 15.58
N GLN A 99 -34.45 7.94 14.75
CA GLN A 99 -33.35 7.09 15.23
C GLN A 99 -32.51 7.82 16.29
N LEU A 100 -32.11 9.07 16.01
CA LEU A 100 -31.36 9.92 16.94
C LEU A 100 -32.14 10.18 18.24
N TYR A 101 -33.44 10.49 18.17
CA TYR A 101 -34.32 10.61 19.33
C TYR A 101 -34.30 9.34 20.18
N THR A 102 -34.44 8.15 19.58
CA THR A 102 -34.40 6.89 20.36
C THR A 102 -33.03 6.59 20.95
N ALA A 103 -31.93 7.01 20.31
CA ALA A 103 -30.58 6.86 20.85
C ALA A 103 -30.34 7.81 22.04
N LEU A 104 -30.71 9.08 21.92
CA LEU A 104 -30.59 10.09 22.98
C LEU A 104 -31.50 9.77 24.18
N GLN A 105 -32.73 9.31 23.95
CA GLN A 105 -33.63 8.87 25.02
C GLN A 105 -33.16 7.57 25.69
N LYS A 106 -32.41 6.70 24.99
CA LYS A 106 -31.68 5.59 25.63
C LYS A 106 -30.54 6.11 26.51
N LYS A 107 -29.65 6.97 25.99
CA LYS A 107 -28.54 7.61 26.76
C LYS A 107 -29.07 8.27 28.04
N LYS A 108 -30.14 9.08 27.93
CA LYS A 108 -30.81 9.76 29.05
C LYS A 108 -31.37 8.80 30.10
N LYS A 109 -31.81 7.59 29.72
CA LYS A 109 -32.30 6.56 30.64
C LYS A 109 -31.19 5.70 31.24
N SER A 110 -30.03 5.56 30.58
CA SER A 110 -28.89 4.80 31.10
C SER A 110 -27.96 5.59 32.00
N GLY A 111 -28.02 6.93 31.97
CA GLY A 111 -27.25 7.80 32.88
C GLY A 111 -25.79 8.08 32.47
N LEU A 112 -25.23 7.35 31.51
CA LEU A 112 -23.85 7.54 31.02
C LEU A 112 -23.62 8.99 30.53
N THR A 113 -22.72 9.69 31.22
CA THR A 113 -22.17 10.98 30.81
C THR A 113 -21.17 10.81 29.66
N GLY A 114 -20.85 11.90 28.94
CA GLY A 114 -20.03 11.83 27.71
C GLY A 114 -18.63 11.23 27.88
N VAL A 115 -18.07 11.31 29.09
CA VAL A 115 -16.70 10.85 29.41
C VAL A 115 -16.55 9.34 29.28
N GLU A 116 -17.55 8.55 29.69
CA GLU A 116 -17.48 7.08 29.67
C GLU A 116 -17.57 6.47 28.26
N MET A 117 -17.99 7.25 27.26
CA MET A 117 -18.03 6.79 25.86
C MET A 117 -16.64 6.75 25.19
N GLN A 118 -15.65 7.47 25.73
CA GLN A 118 -14.26 7.38 25.22
C GLN A 118 -13.52 6.14 25.74
N THR A 119 -13.84 5.67 26.94
CA THR A 119 -13.16 4.53 27.59
C THR A 119 -13.71 3.16 27.17
N MET A 120 -14.95 3.08 26.68
CA MET A 120 -15.63 1.82 26.35
C MET A 120 -15.71 1.50 24.84
N GLN A 121 -14.67 1.82 24.07
CA GLN A 121 -14.57 1.34 22.68
C GLN A 121 -14.14 -0.14 22.59
N PRO A 122 -14.82 -0.99 21.80
CA PRO A 122 -14.26 -2.25 21.34
C PRO A 122 -13.12 -1.96 20.33
N MET A 123 -11.88 -2.04 20.82
CA MET A 123 -10.59 -1.70 20.17
C MET A 123 -10.33 -2.30 18.76
N ALA A 124 -11.20 -3.15 18.23
CA ALA A 124 -11.12 -3.68 16.87
C ALA A 124 -11.49 -2.64 15.79
N ASN A 125 -12.55 -1.85 15.99
CA ASN A 125 -13.19 -1.14 14.87
C ASN A 125 -12.36 0.03 14.32
N VAL A 126 -11.72 0.83 15.19
CA VAL A 126 -10.84 1.93 14.74
C VAL A 126 -9.62 1.40 13.99
N ARG A 127 -9.04 0.27 14.42
CA ARG A 127 -7.95 -0.40 13.69
C ARG A 127 -8.41 -0.83 12.28
N PHE A 128 -9.58 -1.45 12.15
CA PHE A 128 -10.14 -1.83 10.86
C PHE A 128 -10.50 -0.65 9.94
N GLN A 129 -10.93 0.50 10.48
CA GLN A 129 -11.17 1.70 9.68
C GLN A 129 -9.85 2.35 9.22
N ASN A 130 -8.86 2.50 10.12
CA ASN A 130 -7.56 3.08 9.79
C ASN A 130 -6.84 2.24 8.71
N MET A 131 -6.73 0.92 8.89
CA MET A 131 -6.11 0.03 7.89
C MET A 131 -6.82 0.06 6.53
N LYS A 132 -8.16 0.19 6.50
CA LYS A 132 -8.89 0.42 5.23
C LYS A 132 -8.53 1.76 4.60
N SER A 133 -8.45 2.83 5.40
CA SER A 133 -8.10 4.17 4.90
C SER A 133 -6.69 4.22 4.31
N GLU A 134 -5.74 3.50 4.91
CA GLU A 134 -4.35 3.36 4.45
C GLU A 134 -4.28 2.52 3.18
N ALA A 135 -4.93 1.34 3.15
CA ALA A 135 -5.01 0.51 1.94
C ALA A 135 -5.63 1.27 0.73
N PHE A 136 -6.65 2.10 0.96
CA PHE A 136 -7.21 2.96 -0.10
C PHE A 136 -6.28 4.13 -0.50
N ARG A 137 -5.46 4.67 0.43
CA ARG A 137 -4.41 5.65 0.09
C ARG A 137 -3.32 5.01 -0.76
N ASP A 138 -2.83 3.84 -0.36
CA ASP A 138 -1.78 3.10 -1.08
C ASP A 138 -2.23 2.61 -2.44
N GLN A 139 -3.47 2.14 -2.60
CA GLN A 139 -4.00 1.78 -3.91
C GLN A 139 -4.10 3.00 -4.84
N ARG A 140 -4.37 4.21 -4.31
CA ARG A 140 -4.31 5.48 -5.06
C ARG A 140 -2.88 5.86 -5.45
N LEU A 141 -1.91 5.69 -4.55
CA LEU A 141 -0.49 5.97 -4.82
C LEU A 141 0.11 4.97 -5.82
N SER A 142 -0.24 3.68 -5.70
CA SER A 142 0.15 2.62 -6.63
C SER A 142 -0.40 2.87 -8.04
N ARG A 143 -1.69 3.22 -8.19
CA ARG A 143 -2.27 3.65 -9.48
C ARG A 143 -1.58 4.90 -10.04
N ARG A 144 -1.20 5.89 -9.21
CA ARG A 144 -0.41 7.05 -9.67
C ARG A 144 0.95 6.62 -10.21
N ARG A 145 1.69 5.77 -9.49
CA ARG A 145 2.99 5.23 -9.96
C ARG A 145 2.85 4.43 -11.25
N GLN A 146 1.83 3.59 -11.39
CA GLN A 146 1.55 2.86 -12.64
C GLN A 146 1.25 3.80 -13.81
N ASN A 147 0.43 4.83 -13.61
CA ASN A 147 0.13 5.83 -14.64
C ASN A 147 1.37 6.66 -15.01
N GLU A 148 2.21 7.00 -14.04
CA GLU A 148 3.47 7.73 -14.26
C GLU A 148 4.50 6.89 -15.02
N ILE A 149 4.61 5.59 -14.71
CA ILE A 149 5.43 4.63 -15.46
C ILE A 149 4.90 4.48 -16.89
N MET A 150 3.57 4.35 -17.09
CA MET A 150 2.97 4.33 -18.42
C MET A 150 3.21 5.61 -19.21
N ALA A 151 3.12 6.78 -18.57
CA ALA A 151 3.42 8.07 -19.21
C ALA A 151 4.92 8.18 -19.59
N LYS A 152 5.83 7.71 -18.72
CA LYS A 152 7.27 7.64 -19.01
C LYS A 152 7.59 6.66 -20.14
N ILE A 153 6.91 5.50 -20.20
CA ILE A 153 7.01 4.56 -21.34
C ILE A 153 6.50 5.23 -22.63
N GLN A 154 5.35 5.90 -22.60
CA GLN A 154 4.79 6.59 -23.76
C GLN A 154 5.68 7.76 -24.23
N ALA A 155 6.34 8.48 -23.33
CA ALA A 155 7.31 9.52 -23.66
C ALA A 155 8.66 8.97 -24.14
N ALA A 156 9.07 7.79 -23.66
CA ALA A 156 10.28 7.09 -24.10
C ALA A 156 10.10 6.31 -25.42
N ILE A 157 8.86 6.09 -25.88
CA ILE A 157 8.58 5.63 -27.24
C ILE A 157 8.89 6.79 -28.19
N ILE A 158 10.15 6.86 -28.63
CA ILE A 158 10.59 7.69 -29.74
C ILE A 158 9.71 7.37 -30.94
N GLN A 159 8.94 8.35 -31.42
CA GLN A 159 8.14 8.20 -32.63
C GLN A 159 9.06 8.17 -33.85
N ILE A 160 9.59 6.99 -34.16
CA ILE A 160 10.21 6.71 -35.47
C ILE A 160 9.13 6.99 -36.53
N PRO A 161 9.33 7.95 -37.45
CA PRO A 161 8.35 8.23 -38.49
C PRO A 161 8.10 6.95 -39.31
N LYS A 162 6.86 6.47 -39.35
CA LYS A 162 6.52 5.25 -40.09
C LYS A 162 6.92 5.45 -41.56
N PRO A 163 7.84 4.63 -42.12
CA PRO A 163 8.25 4.79 -43.50
C PRO A 163 7.04 4.64 -44.42
N THR A 164 6.91 5.51 -45.41
CA THR A 164 5.69 5.63 -46.22
C THR A 164 5.40 4.32 -46.95
N SER A 165 4.26 3.71 -46.61
CA SER A 165 3.83 2.37 -47.04
C SER A 165 3.71 2.17 -48.55
N ASN A 166 3.79 3.26 -49.32
CA ASN A 166 3.39 3.31 -50.73
C ASN A 166 4.59 3.19 -51.69
N ARG A 167 5.83 3.12 -51.18
CA ARG A 167 7.05 2.97 -52.01
C ARG A 167 7.28 1.52 -52.49
N THR A 168 6.88 0.52 -51.71
CA THR A 168 7.03 -0.90 -52.05
C THR A 168 6.05 -1.37 -53.12
N LEU A 169 4.78 -0.96 -53.03
CA LEU A 169 3.75 -1.34 -54.01
C LEU A 169 4.07 -0.82 -55.41
N LYS A 170 4.39 0.48 -55.55
CA LYS A 170 4.78 1.06 -56.85
C LYS A 170 6.05 0.42 -57.44
N ALA A 171 6.99 -0.01 -56.60
CA ALA A 171 8.18 -0.74 -57.05
C ALA A 171 7.84 -2.15 -57.58
N LEU A 172 6.94 -2.87 -56.90
CA LEU A 172 6.43 -4.18 -57.35
C LEU A 172 5.61 -4.08 -58.64
N GLU A 173 4.78 -3.05 -58.78
CA GLU A 173 4.03 -2.77 -60.01
C GLU A 173 4.97 -2.45 -61.17
N ALA A 174 5.94 -1.55 -60.98
CA ALA A 174 6.96 -1.26 -61.99
C ALA A 174 7.74 -2.53 -62.40
N GLN A 175 8.13 -3.38 -61.45
CA GLN A 175 8.83 -4.63 -61.76
C GLN A 175 7.95 -5.62 -62.54
N LYS A 176 6.64 -5.74 -62.20
CA LYS A 176 5.69 -6.55 -62.98
C LYS A 176 5.51 -6.02 -64.40
N MET A 177 5.41 -4.71 -64.59
CA MET A 177 5.29 -4.09 -65.92
C MET A 177 6.56 -4.28 -66.76
N MET A 178 7.75 -4.21 -66.15
CA MET A 178 9.01 -4.49 -66.84
C MET A 178 9.16 -5.97 -67.23
N LYS A 179 8.66 -6.91 -66.42
CA LYS A 179 8.58 -8.33 -66.80
C LYS A 179 7.65 -8.56 -67.99
N LYS A 180 6.41 -8.05 -67.92
CA LYS A 180 5.44 -8.13 -69.03
C LYS A 180 5.96 -7.54 -70.35
N LYS A 181 6.77 -6.47 -70.30
CA LYS A 181 7.43 -5.92 -71.49
C LYS A 181 8.45 -6.89 -72.10
N LYS A 182 9.31 -7.50 -71.28
CA LYS A 182 10.26 -8.52 -71.77
C LYS A 182 9.54 -9.75 -72.32
N GLU A 183 8.55 -10.26 -71.60
CA GLU A 183 7.71 -11.39 -72.04
C GLU A 183 7.05 -11.11 -73.40
N ALA A 184 6.60 -9.87 -73.65
CA ALA A 184 6.07 -9.45 -74.96
C ALA A 184 7.14 -9.27 -76.05
N GLU A 185 8.34 -8.77 -75.71
CA GLU A 185 9.49 -8.66 -76.62
C GLU A 185 10.00 -10.04 -77.04
N ASP A 186 10.10 -10.99 -76.10
CA ASP A 186 10.51 -12.37 -76.34
C ASP A 186 9.50 -13.10 -77.23
N VAL A 187 8.19 -13.01 -76.94
CA VAL A 187 7.12 -13.56 -77.81
C VAL A 187 7.13 -12.92 -79.21
N ALA A 188 7.36 -11.60 -79.32
CA ALA A 188 7.49 -10.95 -80.63
C ALA A 188 8.73 -11.42 -81.42
N ASN A 189 9.81 -11.80 -80.73
CA ASN A 189 10.99 -12.40 -81.34
C ASN A 189 10.77 -13.87 -81.72
N GLU A 190 9.96 -14.62 -80.98
CA GLU A 190 9.54 -15.98 -81.34
C GLU A 190 8.61 -16.00 -82.55
N ILE A 191 7.63 -15.09 -82.62
CA ILE A 191 6.75 -14.92 -83.79
C ILE A 191 7.59 -14.64 -85.04
N LYS A 192 8.55 -13.71 -85.00
CA LYS A 192 9.44 -13.43 -86.14
C LYS A 192 10.29 -14.64 -86.57
N LYS A 193 10.75 -15.47 -85.62
CA LYS A 193 11.44 -16.73 -85.94
C LYS A 193 10.50 -17.74 -86.61
N PHE A 194 9.26 -17.82 -86.14
CA PHE A 194 8.23 -18.71 -86.69
C PHE A 194 7.78 -18.27 -88.10
N GLU A 195 7.58 -16.97 -88.33
CA GLU A 195 7.33 -16.39 -89.65
C GLU A 195 8.48 -16.67 -90.63
N ALA A 196 9.74 -16.54 -90.18
CA ALA A 196 10.91 -16.89 -90.98
C ALA A 196 10.99 -18.40 -91.31
N LEU A 197 10.58 -19.27 -90.38
CA LEU A 197 10.48 -20.71 -90.61
C LEU A 197 9.37 -21.06 -91.60
N ILE A 198 8.17 -20.49 -91.49
CA ILE A 198 7.09 -20.66 -92.47
C ILE A 198 7.53 -20.18 -93.85
N LYS A 199 8.21 -19.04 -93.93
CA LYS A 199 8.71 -18.49 -95.21
C LYS A 199 9.76 -19.40 -95.87
N LYS A 200 10.55 -20.12 -95.06
CA LYS A 200 11.49 -21.15 -95.52
C LYS A 200 10.78 -22.46 -95.92
N ASP A 201 9.77 -22.90 -95.19
CA ASP A 201 9.03 -24.14 -95.49
C ASP A 201 8.17 -24.02 -96.76
N LEU A 202 7.63 -22.83 -97.03
CA LEU A 202 6.96 -22.50 -98.28
C LEU A 202 7.91 -22.62 -99.49
N GLN A 203 9.15 -22.10 -99.37
CA GLN A 203 10.17 -22.26 -100.41
C GLN A 203 10.65 -23.71 -100.58
N ALA A 204 10.65 -24.51 -99.50
CA ALA A 204 11.01 -25.94 -99.58
C ALA A 204 9.96 -26.78 -100.33
N LYS A 205 8.67 -26.41 -100.24
CA LYS A 205 7.57 -27.16 -100.88
C LYS A 205 7.43 -26.95 -102.38
N GLU A 206 8.08 -25.95 -102.97
CA GLU A 206 8.14 -25.79 -104.44
C GLU A 206 9.10 -26.77 -105.13
N SER A 207 9.99 -27.47 -104.38
CA SER A 207 11.12 -28.21 -104.97
C SER A 207 11.12 -29.74 -104.78
N ALA A 208 10.09 -30.34 -104.18
CA ALA A 208 10.10 -31.77 -103.83
C ALA A 208 9.04 -32.60 -104.60
N SER A 209 9.46 -33.34 -105.63
CA SER A 209 8.63 -34.37 -106.27
C SER A 209 9.46 -35.55 -106.80
N LYS A 210 8.82 -36.75 -106.82
CA LYS A 210 9.24 -38.07 -107.39
C LYS A 210 9.95 -39.10 -106.48
N THR A 211 9.50 -40.37 -106.64
CA THR A 211 10.22 -41.68 -106.47
C THR A 211 10.70 -42.12 -105.07
N SER A 212 10.81 -43.42 -104.71
CA SER A 212 10.46 -44.74 -105.34
C SER A 212 10.41 -45.89 -104.28
N LEU A 213 10.15 -47.15 -104.69
CA LEU A 213 9.87 -48.35 -103.84
C LEU A 213 10.97 -49.45 -103.86
N ASP A 214 10.74 -50.52 -103.05
CA ASP A 214 10.84 -51.98 -103.36
C ASP A 214 11.92 -52.92 -102.76
N THR A 215 11.58 -54.24 -102.73
CA THR A 215 12.42 -55.50 -102.68
C THR A 215 12.47 -56.29 -101.33
N ALA A 216 12.52 -57.64 -101.22
CA ALA A 216 11.87 -58.83 -101.88
C ALA A 216 12.24 -60.18 -101.15
N GLY A 217 11.53 -61.31 -101.44
CA GLY A 217 11.86 -62.72 -101.04
C GLY A 217 10.89 -63.41 -100.03
N GLN A 218 10.44 -64.69 -100.03
CA GLN A 218 10.67 -65.97 -100.80
C GLN A 218 11.82 -66.90 -100.29
N THR A 219 11.77 -68.25 -100.22
CA THR A 219 10.76 -69.35 -100.47
C THR A 219 11.23 -70.75 -99.92
N THR A 220 10.46 -71.86 -100.14
CA THR A 220 10.80 -73.34 -100.10
C THR A 220 10.58 -74.16 -98.80
N THR A 221 10.25 -75.47 -98.76
CA THR A 221 9.52 -76.45 -99.65
C THR A 221 9.15 -77.74 -98.87
N ASP A 222 7.86 -78.09 -98.82
CA ASP A 222 7.21 -79.40 -99.04
C ASP A 222 7.84 -80.82 -98.78
N LEU A 223 6.98 -81.64 -98.14
CA LEU A 223 6.53 -83.02 -98.51
C LEU A 223 7.05 -84.33 -97.83
N LEU A 224 6.06 -85.25 -97.72
CA LEU A 224 6.06 -86.72 -97.50
C LEU A 224 6.09 -87.32 -96.08
N ASN A 225 5.61 -88.58 -95.99
CA ASN A 225 4.81 -89.11 -94.87
C ASN A 225 4.89 -90.66 -94.73
N THR A 226 4.53 -91.20 -93.56
CA THR A 226 4.47 -92.63 -93.16
C THR A 226 5.84 -93.34 -93.10
N TYR A 227 6.17 -94.16 -92.09
CA TYR A 227 5.36 -95.24 -91.51
C TYR A 227 5.59 -95.45 -90.00
N SER A 228 4.60 -96.04 -89.32
CA SER A 228 4.62 -96.66 -87.98
C SER A 228 5.69 -96.21 -86.97
N ASP A 229 5.47 -95.07 -86.30
CA ASP A 229 6.17 -94.76 -85.05
C ASP A 229 5.25 -94.00 -84.07
N ASP A 230 3.98 -94.40 -84.02
CA ASP A 230 2.88 -93.60 -83.45
C ASP A 230 3.07 -93.25 -81.95
N ASP A 231 3.70 -94.14 -81.17
CA ASP A 231 4.06 -93.87 -79.78
C ASP A 231 5.36 -93.05 -79.61
N TYR A 232 6.29 -93.10 -80.56
CA TYR A 232 7.47 -92.24 -80.58
C TYR A 232 7.10 -90.83 -81.06
N ILE A 233 6.20 -90.72 -82.04
CA ILE A 233 5.58 -89.47 -82.51
C ILE A 233 4.80 -88.84 -81.36
N LYS A 234 3.97 -89.58 -80.61
CA LYS A 234 3.36 -89.06 -79.36
C LYS A 234 4.40 -88.65 -78.32
N LYS A 235 5.52 -89.39 -78.16
CA LYS A 235 6.63 -88.99 -77.28
C LYS A 235 7.46 -87.81 -77.82
N ILE A 236 7.43 -87.52 -79.12
CA ILE A 236 8.03 -86.32 -79.73
C ILE A 236 7.09 -85.15 -79.56
N GLN A 237 5.80 -85.29 -79.91
CA GLN A 237 4.76 -84.29 -79.69
C GLN A 237 4.72 -83.89 -78.22
N LYS A 238 4.60 -84.84 -77.29
CA LYS A 238 4.61 -84.56 -75.85
C LYS A 238 5.91 -83.89 -75.39
N ARG A 239 7.09 -84.32 -75.86
CA ARG A 239 8.36 -83.62 -75.55
C ARG A 239 8.43 -82.22 -76.16
N LEU A 240 7.87 -82.01 -77.34
CA LEU A 240 7.90 -80.75 -78.08
C LEU A 240 6.86 -79.76 -77.52
N GLU A 241 5.74 -80.25 -77.00
CA GLU A 241 4.76 -79.55 -76.16
C GLU A 241 5.37 -79.21 -74.79
N GLU A 242 6.03 -80.16 -74.13
CA GLU A 242 6.77 -79.92 -72.87
C GLU A 242 7.89 -78.89 -73.05
N ASP A 243 8.64 -78.92 -74.17
CA ASP A 243 9.66 -77.92 -74.47
C ASP A 243 9.09 -76.61 -75.04
N ALA A 244 7.90 -76.62 -75.66
CA ALA A 244 7.16 -75.41 -76.01
C ALA A 244 6.67 -74.71 -74.74
N PHE A 245 6.03 -75.44 -73.83
CA PHE A 245 5.64 -74.97 -72.51
C PHE A 245 6.85 -74.54 -71.68
N ALA A 246 7.96 -75.28 -71.70
CA ALA A 246 9.19 -74.87 -71.02
C ALA A 246 9.83 -73.63 -71.65
N ARG A 247 9.80 -73.46 -72.99
CA ARG A 247 10.19 -72.21 -73.67
C ARG A 247 9.27 -71.06 -73.26
N GLU A 248 7.96 -71.26 -73.29
CA GLU A 248 6.96 -70.27 -72.91
C GLU A 248 7.08 -69.88 -71.43
N GLN A 249 7.39 -70.81 -70.52
CA GLN A 249 7.63 -70.55 -69.09
C GLN A 249 9.01 -69.95 -68.82
N ARG A 250 10.05 -70.25 -69.61
CA ARG A 250 11.32 -69.51 -69.61
C ARG A 250 11.06 -68.07 -70.09
N GLU A 251 10.21 -67.87 -71.09
CA GLU A 251 9.90 -66.55 -71.62
C GLU A 251 8.97 -65.73 -70.72
N LYS A 252 7.91 -66.32 -70.15
CA LYS A 252 7.08 -65.72 -69.09
C LYS A 252 7.89 -65.39 -67.83
N ARG A 253 9.04 -66.05 -67.60
CA ARG A 253 10.01 -65.65 -66.56
C ARG A 253 10.93 -64.51 -67.00
N ARG A 254 11.44 -64.51 -68.24
CA ARG A 254 12.20 -63.37 -68.79
C ARG A 254 11.35 -62.09 -68.86
N ARG A 255 10.13 -62.18 -69.38
CA ARG A 255 9.17 -61.06 -69.46
C ARG A 255 8.79 -60.53 -68.07
N ARG A 256 8.59 -61.42 -67.08
CA ARG A 256 8.42 -61.00 -65.67
C ARG A 256 9.67 -60.30 -65.14
N LEU A 257 10.84 -60.93 -65.18
CA LEU A 257 12.08 -60.34 -64.68
C LEU A 257 12.41 -58.98 -65.33
N LEU A 258 12.15 -58.80 -66.62
CA LEU A 258 12.29 -57.51 -67.31
C LEU A 258 11.25 -56.48 -66.84
N MET A 259 9.99 -56.90 -66.63
CA MET A 259 8.95 -56.04 -66.06
C MET A 259 9.26 -55.66 -64.61
N ASP A 260 9.71 -56.60 -63.79
CA ASP A 260 10.11 -56.40 -62.40
C ASP A 260 11.33 -55.46 -62.32
N GLN A 261 12.28 -55.55 -63.26
CA GLN A 261 13.39 -54.60 -63.40
C GLN A 261 12.93 -53.20 -63.81
N LEU A 262 11.98 -53.08 -64.75
CA LEU A 262 11.40 -51.80 -65.15
C LEU A 262 10.63 -51.14 -64.01
N ILE A 263 9.78 -51.90 -63.30
CA ILE A 263 9.03 -51.45 -62.12
C ILE A 263 10.00 -51.04 -61.00
N ALA A 264 11.08 -51.78 -60.76
CA ALA A 264 12.09 -51.41 -59.78
C ALA A 264 12.85 -50.11 -60.15
N HIS A 265 13.12 -49.88 -61.44
CA HIS A 265 13.72 -48.63 -61.92
C HIS A 265 12.75 -47.44 -61.83
N GLU A 266 11.48 -47.66 -62.22
CA GLU A 266 10.41 -46.66 -62.12
C GLU A 266 10.16 -46.25 -60.66
N ALA A 267 10.07 -47.22 -59.75
CA ALA A 267 9.95 -46.97 -58.31
C ALA A 267 11.18 -46.26 -57.71
N GLN A 268 12.39 -46.50 -58.23
CA GLN A 268 13.60 -45.75 -57.84
C GLN A 268 13.57 -44.31 -58.37
N GLU A 269 13.12 -44.09 -59.61
CA GLU A 269 12.91 -42.75 -60.14
C GLU A 269 11.82 -41.99 -59.38
N GLU A 270 10.71 -42.64 -59.04
CA GLU A 270 9.65 -42.06 -58.21
C GLU A 270 10.14 -41.71 -56.82
N ALA A 271 10.81 -42.63 -56.11
CA ALA A 271 11.41 -42.34 -54.81
C ALA A 271 12.42 -41.18 -54.88
N PHE A 272 13.23 -41.10 -55.95
CA PHE A 272 14.18 -39.98 -56.14
C PHE A 272 13.47 -38.65 -56.47
N ARG A 273 12.37 -38.68 -57.24
CA ARG A 273 11.52 -37.51 -57.50
C ARG A 273 10.81 -37.04 -56.22
N GLU A 274 10.32 -37.97 -55.41
CA GLU A 274 9.74 -37.71 -54.09
C GLU A 274 10.77 -37.15 -53.12
N GLU A 275 11.95 -37.76 -52.98
CA GLU A 275 13.05 -37.22 -52.17
C GLU A 275 13.46 -35.82 -52.64
N GLN A 276 13.51 -35.56 -53.95
CA GLN A 276 13.76 -34.21 -54.45
C GLN A 276 12.62 -33.24 -54.13
N LEU A 277 11.36 -33.67 -54.19
CA LEU A 277 10.20 -32.83 -53.85
C LEU A 277 10.17 -32.54 -52.35
N ILE A 278 10.36 -33.55 -51.51
CA ILE A 278 10.54 -33.46 -50.05
C ILE A 278 11.70 -32.51 -49.75
N ASN A 279 12.88 -32.66 -50.35
CA ASN A 279 14.01 -31.76 -50.12
C ASN A 279 13.77 -30.34 -50.66
N ARG A 280 12.92 -30.13 -51.66
CA ARG A 280 12.50 -28.79 -52.14
C ARG A 280 11.48 -28.13 -51.21
N LEU A 281 10.59 -28.90 -50.58
CA LEU A 281 9.57 -28.44 -49.62
C LEU A 281 10.16 -28.24 -48.20
N MET A 282 10.95 -29.21 -47.73
CA MET A 282 11.68 -29.20 -46.45
C MET A 282 12.91 -28.29 -46.46
N ARG A 283 13.27 -27.70 -47.63
CA ARG A 283 14.21 -26.57 -47.71
C ARG A 283 13.56 -25.35 -47.07
N GLN A 284 13.61 -25.30 -45.74
CA GLN A 284 13.17 -24.18 -44.93
C GLN A 284 13.66 -22.89 -45.56
N SER A 285 12.72 -21.96 -45.77
CA SER A 285 13.00 -20.63 -46.27
C SER A 285 14.10 -20.01 -45.41
N GLN A 286 14.99 -19.23 -46.03
CA GLN A 286 15.97 -18.47 -45.26
C GLN A 286 15.30 -17.51 -44.26
N GLN A 287 14.01 -17.20 -44.45
CA GLN A 287 13.19 -16.44 -43.52
C GLN A 287 12.78 -17.28 -42.30
N GLU A 288 12.42 -18.55 -42.47
CA GLU A 288 12.03 -19.45 -41.36
C GLU A 288 13.20 -19.72 -40.43
N ARG A 289 14.39 -20.00 -40.97
CA ARG A 289 15.62 -20.15 -40.17
C ARG A 289 16.00 -18.87 -39.42
N ARG A 290 15.81 -17.69 -40.03
CA ARG A 290 15.99 -16.40 -39.35
C ARG A 290 14.97 -16.21 -38.23
N ILE A 291 13.70 -16.53 -38.45
CA ILE A 291 12.63 -16.47 -37.44
C ILE A 291 12.92 -17.46 -36.29
N ALA A 292 13.39 -18.68 -36.58
CA ALA A 292 13.74 -19.67 -35.56
C ALA A 292 14.88 -19.19 -34.65
N VAL A 293 15.95 -18.60 -35.21
CA VAL A 293 17.05 -18.00 -34.44
C VAL A 293 16.58 -16.81 -33.61
N GLN A 294 15.79 -15.89 -34.21
CA GLN A 294 15.20 -14.76 -33.47
C GLN A 294 14.30 -15.23 -32.33
N LEU A 295 13.49 -16.28 -32.55
CA LEU A 295 12.60 -16.85 -31.53
C LEU A 295 13.38 -17.59 -30.43
N MET A 296 14.53 -18.20 -30.75
CA MET A 296 15.46 -18.74 -29.77
C MET A 296 16.07 -17.62 -28.90
N HIS A 297 16.52 -16.52 -29.50
CA HIS A 297 17.04 -15.36 -28.76
C HIS A 297 15.96 -14.79 -27.82
N VAL A 298 14.75 -14.54 -28.33
CA VAL A 298 13.63 -14.03 -27.52
C VAL A 298 13.20 -15.01 -26.40
N ARG A 299 13.37 -16.33 -26.58
CA ARG A 299 13.19 -17.31 -25.49
C ARG A 299 14.28 -17.17 -24.42
N HIS A 300 15.55 -17.05 -24.83
CA HIS A 300 16.67 -16.88 -23.90
C HIS A 300 16.59 -15.55 -23.14
N GLU A 301 16.27 -14.44 -23.82
CA GLU A 301 16.03 -13.13 -23.20
C GLU A 301 14.90 -13.19 -22.15
N LYS A 302 13.80 -13.89 -22.45
CA LYS A 302 12.68 -14.09 -21.51
C LYS A 302 13.10 -14.92 -20.29
N GLU A 303 13.90 -15.96 -20.48
CA GLU A 303 14.45 -16.75 -19.39
C GLU A 303 15.35 -15.89 -18.49
N VAL A 304 16.28 -15.13 -19.08
CA VAL A 304 17.15 -14.18 -18.36
C VAL A 304 16.32 -13.12 -17.62
N LEU A 305 15.23 -12.61 -18.19
CA LEU A 305 14.31 -11.69 -17.50
C LEU A 305 13.55 -12.35 -16.34
N TRP A 306 13.16 -13.62 -16.47
CA TRP A 306 12.50 -14.39 -15.42
C TRP A 306 13.44 -14.67 -14.24
N GLN A 307 14.66 -15.14 -14.52
CA GLN A 307 15.73 -15.33 -13.54
C GLN A 307 16.08 -14.02 -12.81
N ASN A 308 16.26 -12.92 -13.56
CA ASN A 308 16.50 -11.59 -12.99
C ASN A 308 15.33 -11.09 -12.11
N ARG A 309 14.09 -11.43 -12.45
CA ARG A 309 12.94 -11.13 -11.61
C ARG A 309 13.01 -11.91 -10.29
N ILE A 310 13.17 -13.23 -10.35
CA ILE A 310 13.24 -14.08 -9.15
C ILE A 310 14.40 -13.67 -8.24
N PHE A 311 15.57 -13.35 -8.81
CA PHE A 311 16.71 -12.88 -8.05
C PHE A 311 16.42 -11.57 -7.30
N ARG A 312 15.78 -10.59 -7.95
CA ARG A 312 15.33 -9.35 -7.30
C ARG A 312 14.24 -9.58 -6.26
N GLU A 313 13.30 -10.48 -6.54
CA GLU A 313 12.19 -10.83 -5.63
C GLU A 313 12.75 -11.41 -4.32
N LYS A 314 13.73 -12.33 -4.41
CA LYS A 314 14.51 -12.84 -3.26
C LYS A 314 15.31 -11.76 -2.53
N GLN A 315 16.05 -10.90 -3.24
CA GLN A 315 16.79 -9.80 -2.60
C GLN A 315 15.86 -8.81 -1.87
N TYR A 316 14.64 -8.59 -2.37
CA TYR A 316 13.62 -7.82 -1.66
C TYR A 316 13.00 -8.60 -0.50
N GLU A 317 12.93 -9.93 -0.53
CA GLU A 317 12.48 -10.77 0.60
C GLU A 317 13.50 -10.75 1.74
N GLU A 318 14.77 -11.03 1.44
CA GLU A 318 15.89 -10.93 2.37
C GLU A 318 15.96 -9.55 3.03
N ARG A 319 15.79 -8.48 2.24
CA ARG A 319 15.74 -7.11 2.77
C ARG A 319 14.51 -6.86 3.64
N ARG A 320 13.30 -7.30 3.24
CA ARG A 320 12.09 -7.16 4.09
C ARG A 320 12.23 -7.89 5.41
N LEU A 321 12.82 -9.09 5.41
CA LEU A 321 13.08 -9.86 6.63
C LEU A 321 14.10 -9.15 7.54
N LYS A 322 15.16 -8.58 6.96
CA LYS A 322 16.11 -7.77 7.73
C LYS A 322 15.48 -6.48 8.26
N ASP A 323 14.83 -5.69 7.41
CA ASP A 323 14.19 -4.42 7.81
C ASP A 323 13.15 -4.64 8.92
N PHE A 324 12.48 -5.80 8.93
CA PHE A 324 11.56 -6.25 9.98
C PHE A 324 12.28 -6.63 11.29
N GLN A 325 13.37 -7.40 11.22
CA GLN A 325 14.17 -7.73 12.41
C GLN A 325 14.82 -6.48 13.01
N ASP A 326 15.45 -5.64 12.17
CA ASP A 326 16.02 -4.35 12.55
C ASP A 326 14.94 -3.41 13.14
N ALA A 327 13.64 -3.58 12.81
CA ALA A 327 12.54 -2.86 13.46
C ALA A 327 12.18 -3.44 14.83
N LEU A 328 12.02 -4.76 14.96
CA LEU A 328 11.77 -5.44 16.23
C LEU A 328 12.88 -5.16 17.26
N ASP A 329 14.15 -5.17 16.83
CA ASP A 329 15.29 -4.90 17.71
C ASP A 329 15.34 -3.44 18.18
N ARG A 330 14.88 -2.49 17.35
CA ARG A 330 14.70 -1.08 17.74
C ARG A 330 13.54 -0.90 18.72
N GLU A 331 12.39 -1.52 18.49
CA GLU A 331 11.25 -1.48 19.43
C GLU A 331 11.62 -2.12 20.76
N ALA A 332 12.35 -3.24 20.75
CA ALA A 332 12.86 -3.90 21.96
C ALA A 332 13.92 -3.08 22.69
N ALA A 333 14.75 -2.30 21.98
CA ALA A 333 15.69 -1.37 22.60
C ALA A 333 14.98 -0.19 23.27
N LEU A 334 14.02 0.43 22.60
CA LEU A 334 13.20 1.52 23.16
C LEU A 334 12.38 1.05 24.36
N ALA A 335 11.79 -0.14 24.30
CA ALA A 335 11.06 -0.73 25.43
C ALA A 335 11.96 -1.01 26.65
N LYS A 336 13.22 -1.41 26.43
CA LYS A 336 14.22 -1.55 27.51
C LYS A 336 14.60 -0.21 28.11
N GLN A 337 14.82 0.82 27.30
CA GLN A 337 15.11 2.18 27.78
C GLN A 337 13.95 2.72 28.61
N ALA A 338 12.73 2.72 28.07
CA ALA A 338 11.54 3.18 28.79
C ALA A 338 11.28 2.42 30.11
N LYS A 339 11.65 1.12 30.19
CA LYS A 339 11.60 0.36 31.44
C LYS A 339 12.62 0.87 32.47
N ILE A 340 13.86 1.15 32.05
CA ILE A 340 14.91 1.70 32.92
C ILE A 340 14.53 3.11 33.37
N ASP A 341 14.07 3.97 32.46
CA ASP A 341 13.62 5.33 32.77
C ASP A 341 12.48 5.33 33.82
N PHE A 342 11.53 4.40 33.69
CA PHE A 342 10.44 4.22 34.65
C PHE A 342 10.92 3.65 36.00
N GLU A 343 11.85 2.70 35.99
CA GLU A 343 12.46 2.15 37.22
C GLU A 343 13.27 3.22 37.97
N GLU A 344 14.01 4.09 37.28
CA GLU A 344 14.66 5.25 37.88
C GLU A 344 13.67 6.29 38.40
N GLN A 345 12.59 6.59 37.66
CA GLN A 345 11.53 7.50 38.11
C GLN A 345 10.90 6.99 39.41
N ALA A 346 10.55 5.70 39.47
CA ALA A 346 10.00 5.05 40.66
C ALA A 346 11.01 4.92 41.83
N ILE A 347 12.31 5.09 41.60
CA ILE A 347 13.32 5.23 42.66
C ILE A 347 13.36 6.68 43.15
N ARG A 348 13.49 7.67 42.24
CA ARG A 348 13.49 9.10 42.58
C ARG A 348 12.23 9.53 43.34
N GLU A 349 11.06 9.03 42.96
CA GLU A 349 9.80 9.28 43.68
C GLU A 349 9.82 8.71 45.12
N LYS A 350 10.41 7.52 45.34
CA LYS A 350 10.56 6.96 46.69
C LYS A 350 11.51 7.78 47.54
N GLU A 351 12.65 8.19 47.00
CA GLU A 351 13.62 9.04 47.68
C GLU A 351 12.99 10.37 48.12
N ILE A 352 12.21 11.01 47.24
CA ILE A 352 11.45 12.24 47.55
C ILE A 352 10.39 11.97 48.64
N HIS A 353 9.65 10.87 48.55
CA HIS A 353 8.66 10.51 49.58
C HIS A 353 9.30 10.19 50.94
N GLU A 354 10.48 9.56 50.96
CA GLU A 354 11.24 9.30 52.19
C GLU A 354 11.77 10.60 52.80
N GLN A 355 12.34 11.51 52.00
CA GLN A 355 12.77 12.84 52.47
C GLN A 355 11.59 13.62 53.09
N ILE A 356 10.43 13.65 52.43
CA ILE A 356 9.21 14.29 52.94
C ILE A 356 8.70 13.60 54.22
N ALA A 357 8.82 12.28 54.34
CA ALA A 357 8.45 11.54 55.55
C ALA A 357 9.38 11.89 56.72
N VAL A 358 10.69 11.96 56.49
CA VAL A 358 11.71 12.37 57.47
C VAL A 358 11.49 13.82 57.89
N GLU A 359 11.25 14.74 56.96
CA GLU A 359 10.95 16.14 57.28
C GLU A 359 9.69 16.26 58.14
N ARG A 360 8.61 15.56 57.79
CA ARG A 360 7.37 15.52 58.58
C ARG A 360 7.60 14.96 59.98
N ALA A 361 8.40 13.90 60.12
CA ALA A 361 8.77 13.34 61.42
C ALA A 361 9.59 14.33 62.26
N GLN A 362 10.57 15.01 61.66
CA GLN A 362 11.34 16.08 62.32
C GLN A 362 10.47 17.28 62.71
N ALA A 363 9.54 17.70 61.86
CA ALA A 363 8.61 18.80 62.15
C ALA A 363 7.64 18.44 63.28
N HIS A 364 7.17 17.19 63.32
CA HIS A 364 6.37 16.66 64.42
C HIS A 364 7.17 16.62 65.73
N TYR A 365 8.41 16.10 65.71
CA TYR A 365 9.30 16.10 66.86
C TYR A 365 9.60 17.53 67.36
N LYS A 366 9.94 18.46 66.46
CA LYS A 366 10.19 19.88 66.80
C LYS A 366 8.98 20.55 67.44
N LYS A 367 7.75 20.27 66.98
CA LYS A 367 6.53 20.78 67.62
C LYS A 367 6.34 20.27 69.05
N HIS A 368 6.50 18.97 69.28
CA HIS A 368 6.41 18.40 70.63
C HIS A 368 7.55 18.88 71.53
N TYR A 369 8.77 18.99 71.02
CA TYR A 369 9.91 19.53 71.74
C TYR A 369 9.68 20.98 72.16
N LEU A 370 9.21 21.85 71.24
CA LEU A 370 8.88 23.25 71.55
C LEU A 370 7.76 23.35 72.59
N MET A 371 6.68 22.57 72.44
CA MET A 371 5.59 22.54 73.43
C MET A 371 6.08 22.08 74.82
N CYS A 372 6.96 21.08 74.89
CA CYS A 372 7.58 20.67 76.15
C CYS A 372 8.54 21.73 76.72
N ALA A 373 9.28 22.45 75.86
CA ALA A 373 10.16 23.54 76.28
C ALA A 373 9.36 24.74 76.83
N GLU A 374 8.29 25.16 76.13
CA GLU A 374 7.38 26.22 76.59
C GLU A 374 6.74 25.89 77.95
N ILE A 375 6.36 24.63 78.18
CA ILE A 375 5.84 24.17 79.49
C ILE A 375 6.96 24.17 80.54
N LEU A 376 8.17 23.76 80.20
CA LEU A 376 9.31 23.75 81.12
C LEU A 376 9.75 25.17 81.51
N ASP A 377 9.77 26.10 80.56
CA ASP A 377 10.03 27.53 80.81
C ASP A 377 8.93 28.13 81.69
N GLN A 378 7.65 27.79 81.49
CA GLN A 378 6.56 28.19 82.40
C GLN A 378 6.69 27.61 83.82
N ILE A 379 7.22 26.40 83.97
CA ILE A 379 7.53 25.81 85.29
C ILE A 379 8.71 26.55 85.93
N LEU A 380 9.75 26.87 85.16
CA LEU A 380 10.89 27.66 85.63
C LEU A 380 10.44 29.05 86.07
N ASP A 381 9.70 29.78 85.23
CA ASP A 381 9.08 31.09 85.54
C ASP A 381 8.28 31.07 86.85
N LEU A 382 7.44 30.06 87.05
CA LEU A 382 6.65 29.92 88.28
C LEU A 382 7.58 29.67 89.48
N SER A 383 8.61 28.84 89.31
CA SER A 383 9.57 28.52 90.37
C SER A 383 10.46 29.70 90.77
N THR A 384 10.93 30.49 89.80
CA THR A 384 11.74 31.69 90.04
C THR A 384 10.91 32.78 90.68
N LYS A 385 9.71 33.08 90.18
CA LYS A 385 8.78 34.02 90.86
C LYS A 385 8.50 33.60 92.30
N VAL A 386 8.24 32.32 92.55
CA VAL A 386 8.01 31.79 93.90
C VAL A 386 9.26 31.90 94.79
N ALA A 387 10.47 31.77 94.24
CA ALA A 387 11.73 31.98 94.95
C ALA A 387 11.98 33.47 95.24
N ASP A 388 11.91 34.34 94.23
CA ASP A 388 12.08 35.80 94.31
C ASP A 388 11.20 36.38 95.41
N TYR A 389 9.89 36.07 95.38
CA TYR A 389 8.96 36.55 96.39
C TYR A 389 9.27 36.00 97.79
N ARG A 390 9.66 34.72 97.95
CA ARG A 390 10.05 34.18 99.26
C ARG A 390 11.28 34.87 99.85
N MET A 391 12.26 35.24 99.01
CA MET A 391 13.43 36.00 99.44
C MET A 391 13.05 37.43 99.86
N LEU A 392 12.08 38.05 99.18
CA LEU A 392 11.61 39.41 99.51
C LEU A 392 10.65 39.45 100.72
N THR A 393 9.88 38.39 100.99
CA THR A 393 8.84 38.37 102.05
C THR A 393 9.15 37.50 103.27
N ASN A 394 10.39 37.02 103.42
CA ASN A 394 10.79 36.05 104.46
C ASN A 394 9.87 34.82 104.48
N ASN A 395 9.77 34.14 103.33
CA ASN A 395 9.01 32.91 103.08
C ASN A 395 7.46 32.98 103.11
N LEU A 396 6.83 34.11 103.48
CA LEU A 396 5.36 34.24 103.46
C LEU A 396 4.84 34.59 102.05
N ILE A 397 4.18 33.65 101.39
CA ILE A 397 3.42 33.90 100.14
C ILE A 397 1.91 34.01 100.48
N PRO A 398 1.22 35.12 100.17
CA PRO A 398 -0.22 35.21 100.29
C PRO A 398 -0.96 34.22 99.39
N HIS A 399 -1.94 33.50 99.92
CA HIS A 399 -2.68 32.45 99.18
C HIS A 399 -3.31 32.95 97.88
N LYS A 400 -3.81 34.19 97.84
CA LYS A 400 -4.38 34.80 96.63
C LYS A 400 -3.32 34.89 95.51
N LEU A 401 -2.18 35.51 95.79
CA LEU A 401 -1.08 35.66 94.85
C LEU A 401 -0.59 34.31 94.28
N MET A 402 -0.52 33.28 95.14
CA MET A 402 -0.18 31.91 94.73
C MET A 402 -1.29 31.22 93.90
N HIS A 403 -2.55 31.60 94.08
CA HIS A 403 -3.67 31.14 93.26
C HIS A 403 -3.64 31.82 91.89
N ASP A 404 -3.44 33.14 91.86
CA ASP A 404 -3.38 33.96 90.65
C ASP A 404 -2.25 33.48 89.71
N TRP A 405 -1.05 33.19 90.25
CA TRP A 405 0.06 32.62 89.45
C TRP A 405 -0.21 31.19 88.98
N LYS A 406 -0.90 30.37 89.77
CA LYS A 406 -1.34 29.03 89.34
C LYS A 406 -2.37 29.13 88.21
N GLU A 407 -3.27 30.11 88.26
CA GLU A 407 -4.20 30.35 87.14
C GLU A 407 -3.47 30.85 85.90
N LEU A 408 -2.48 31.74 86.01
CA LEU A 408 -1.66 32.15 84.86
C LEU A 408 -0.93 30.96 84.23
N PHE A 409 -0.31 30.10 85.05
CA PHE A 409 0.33 28.85 84.62
C PHE A 409 -0.66 27.89 83.94
N MET A 410 -1.80 27.60 84.56
CA MET A 410 -2.83 26.71 84.00
C MET A 410 -3.47 27.27 82.71
N ASN A 411 -3.42 28.59 82.50
CA ASN A 411 -3.88 29.26 81.28
C ASN A 411 -2.75 29.49 80.25
N GLY A 412 -1.53 29.01 80.48
CA GLY A 412 -0.39 29.16 79.56
C GLY A 412 0.07 30.61 79.35
N LYS A 413 -0.15 31.49 80.33
CA LYS A 413 0.20 32.92 80.23
C LYS A 413 1.57 33.20 80.89
N PRO A 414 2.45 34.01 80.27
CA PRO A 414 3.71 34.44 80.88
C PRO A 414 3.50 35.08 82.26
N ILE A 415 4.35 34.74 83.22
CA ILE A 415 4.29 35.27 84.59
C ILE A 415 5.21 36.50 84.76
N TYR A 416 6.15 36.68 83.82
CA TYR A 416 6.90 37.92 83.63
C TYR A 416 6.21 38.79 82.57
N GLU A 417 6.19 40.11 82.79
CA GLU A 417 5.67 41.07 81.83
C GLU A 417 6.59 41.10 80.60
N GLN A 418 6.06 40.69 79.45
CA GLN A 418 6.84 40.64 78.21
C GLN A 418 7.21 42.05 77.77
N ALA A 419 8.50 42.37 77.83
CA ALA A 419 9.02 43.66 77.39
C ALA A 419 8.60 43.94 75.94
N SER A 420 7.92 45.05 75.71
CA SER A 420 7.43 45.45 74.39
C SER A 420 8.58 45.98 73.52
N ILE A 421 9.43 45.07 73.07
CA ILE A 421 10.50 45.34 72.10
C ILE A 421 9.84 45.91 70.85
N LYS A 422 10.02 47.22 70.63
CA LYS A 422 9.57 47.90 69.42
C LYS A 422 10.25 47.25 68.22
N TYR A 423 9.49 46.54 67.39
CA TYR A 423 9.97 45.97 66.15
C TYR A 423 10.62 47.06 65.29
N LEU A 424 11.94 47.01 65.10
CA LEU A 424 12.57 47.73 64.01
C LEU A 424 12.03 47.16 62.68
N PRO A 425 11.79 48.00 61.66
CA PRO A 425 11.34 47.51 60.37
C PRO A 425 12.41 46.59 59.73
N PRO A 426 12.03 45.43 59.14
CA PRO A 426 12.96 44.42 58.64
C PRO A 426 13.70 44.80 57.35
N LYS A 427 13.65 46.09 56.96
CA LYS A 427 14.46 46.67 55.89
C LYS A 427 15.25 47.83 56.51
N PRO A 428 16.59 47.74 56.63
CA PRO A 428 17.38 48.87 57.11
C PRO A 428 17.20 50.06 56.17
N SER A 429 17.01 51.26 56.75
CA SER A 429 16.93 52.53 56.03
C SER A 429 18.14 52.71 55.11
N ALA A 430 18.01 53.51 54.05
CA ALA A 430 19.15 53.89 53.22
C ALA A 430 20.28 54.50 54.08
N GLU A 431 19.92 55.28 55.10
CA GLU A 431 20.86 55.88 56.07
C GLU A 431 21.55 54.80 56.92
N GLN A 432 20.82 53.78 57.38
CA GLN A 432 21.38 52.66 58.15
C GLN A 432 22.29 51.76 57.30
N ARG A 433 22.01 51.62 55.99
CA ARG A 433 22.91 50.97 55.05
C ARG A 433 24.19 51.79 54.88
N ILE A 434 24.08 53.10 54.73
CA ILE A 434 25.23 54.01 54.66
C ILE A 434 26.01 54.03 55.99
N GLU A 435 25.37 53.85 57.14
CA GLU A 435 26.08 53.70 58.43
C GLU A 435 26.76 52.35 58.62
N LEU A 436 26.23 51.26 58.06
CA LEU A 436 26.91 49.97 58.03
C LEU A 436 28.10 50.04 57.05
N GLU A 437 27.88 50.52 55.84
CA GLU A 437 28.91 50.72 54.81
C GLU A 437 30.03 51.66 55.30
N LYS A 438 29.72 52.68 56.12
CA LYS A 438 30.72 53.50 56.83
C LYS A 438 31.47 52.74 57.92
N ARG A 439 30.81 51.86 58.69
CA ARG A 439 31.50 51.03 59.70
C ARG A 439 32.42 50.01 59.03
N ASP A 440 31.92 49.32 58.00
CA ASP A 440 32.69 48.37 57.21
C ASP A 440 33.90 49.08 56.55
N LEU A 441 33.74 50.32 56.07
CA LEU A 441 34.85 51.13 55.56
C LEU A 441 35.84 51.59 56.65
N LEU A 442 35.38 51.88 57.88
CA LEU A 442 36.28 52.14 59.00
C LEU A 442 37.08 50.88 59.37
N ASP A 443 36.41 49.74 59.60
CA ASP A 443 37.07 48.48 59.95
C ASP A 443 38.12 48.07 58.90
N ASN A 444 37.85 48.26 57.60
CA ASN A 444 38.83 48.04 56.53
C ASN A 444 39.97 49.07 56.51
N SER A 445 39.71 50.33 56.87
CA SER A 445 40.74 51.39 56.92
C SER A 445 41.68 51.19 58.10
N ASP A 446 41.13 50.94 59.29
CA ASP A 446 41.85 50.64 60.53
C ASP A 446 42.68 49.34 60.37
N TYR A 447 42.16 48.34 59.65
CA TYR A 447 42.90 47.12 59.31
C TYR A 447 44.09 47.38 58.39
N GLU A 448 43.93 48.18 57.33
CA GLU A 448 45.07 48.54 56.47
C GLU A 448 46.08 49.46 57.19
N GLU A 449 45.65 50.34 58.09
CA GLU A 449 46.57 51.16 58.88
C GLU A 449 47.38 50.32 59.89
N TYR A 450 46.76 49.33 60.56
CA TYR A 450 47.45 48.33 61.38
C TYR A 450 48.42 47.47 60.56
N LYS A 451 48.04 47.13 59.32
CA LYS A 451 48.86 46.38 58.36
C LYS A 451 50.04 47.20 57.82
N VAL A 452 49.93 48.53 57.71
CA VAL A 452 51.06 49.42 57.44
C VAL A 452 52.00 49.51 58.64
N GLN A 453 51.48 49.62 59.86
CA GLN A 453 52.29 49.66 61.09
C GLN A 453 53.04 48.36 61.40
N THR A 454 52.63 47.23 60.81
CA THR A 454 53.27 45.91 60.97
C THR A 454 54.21 45.52 59.82
N ASN A 455 54.44 46.42 58.84
CA ASN A 455 55.35 46.22 57.71
C ASN A 455 56.44 47.33 57.61
N MET A 456 56.73 48.01 58.72
CA MET A 456 57.95 48.82 58.95
C MET A 456 58.83 48.15 60.01
#